data_AF-V2IWR4-F1
#
_entry.id   AF-V2IWR4-F1
#
_cell.length_a   1.000
_cell.length_b   1.000
_cell.length_c   1.000
_cell.angle_alpha   90.00
_cell.angle_beta   90.00
_cell.angle_gamma   90.00
#
_symmetry.space_group_name_H-M   'P 1'
#
loop_
_entity.id
_entity.type
_entity.pdbx_description
1 polymer ?
#
loop_
_entity_poly.entity_id
_entity_poly.type
_entity_poly.pdbx_seq_one_letter_code
_entity_poly.pdbx_strand_id
1 'polypeptide(L)'
;MPLPTMPAKPAQLLDPSEFAPVARLTKSATQAKKPVPALERVALLESGPSEVAAPAVQARAAGTRARAKDMPGAPVATTPAPPVSLVKTSTGTTGRRQRKDTGPAKLFVLDTNVLMHDPTSLFRFEEHDIYLPMMTLEELDNHKKGMSEVARNARAVSRTLDALVAGTDGVLDEGLPLAKLGNRDAQGTLFFQTRLNDTKLPEGLPEGKADNQILAVVSALRQQHPERDVVLVSKDINMRIKARALGLPAEDYFNDQVLEDKDLLYSGVMVLPNDFWTRHGKGVESWQDPKTGAMFYRLTGPLVPSFLVNQFVYLEPMDGSLPLYAQVKEINGKTALLQTLKDYTHHKNNVWSVTARNREQNFALNLLMNPDIDFVTLLGQAGTGKTLLALAAGLEQVLDQKLYNEIIVTRATVPVGEDIGFLPGTEEEKMQPWMGAFDDNLEVLQKSDDSAGEWGRAATQELIRSRIKVKSMNFMRGRTFVNKFVIIDEAQNLTPKQMKTLVTRAGPGTKIVCLGNIAQIDTPYLTEGSSGLTFVVDRFKGWSHSGHITLARGERSRLADHAADVL
;
A
#
# COMPACT_ATOMS: atom_id res chain seq x y z
N MET A 1 -5.11 34.81 21.74
CA MET A 1 -6.41 34.95 22.45
C MET A 1 -6.16 34.71 23.93
N PRO A 2 -6.75 35.47 24.87
CA PRO A 2 -6.65 35.15 26.28
C PRO A 2 -7.49 33.91 26.61
N LEU A 3 -7.05 33.14 27.61
CA LEU A 3 -7.74 31.93 28.08
C LEU A 3 -9.07 32.27 28.79
N PRO A 4 -10.09 31.39 28.74
CA PRO A 4 -11.36 31.65 29.42
C PRO A 4 -11.22 31.63 30.94
N THR A 5 -11.98 32.47 31.62
CA THR A 5 -12.02 32.56 33.09
C THR A 5 -12.67 31.32 33.72
N MET A 6 -12.17 30.92 34.88
CA MET A 6 -12.66 29.76 35.63
C MET A 6 -14.13 29.90 36.05
N PRO A 7 -14.91 28.79 36.07
CA PRO A 7 -16.31 28.82 36.51
C PRO A 7 -16.43 29.19 37.99
N ALA A 8 -17.32 30.15 38.29
CA ALA A 8 -17.53 30.68 39.63
C ALA A 8 -18.54 29.89 40.49
N LYS A 9 -19.01 28.72 40.02
CA LYS A 9 -19.99 27.89 40.73
C LYS A 9 -19.47 26.46 40.90
N PRO A 10 -19.57 25.87 42.11
CA PRO A 10 -19.28 24.45 42.29
C PRO A 10 -20.26 23.59 41.48
N ALA A 11 -19.77 22.46 40.95
CA ALA A 11 -20.60 21.50 40.25
C ALA A 11 -21.70 20.94 41.17
N GLN A 12 -22.92 20.81 40.65
CA GLN A 12 -24.03 20.24 41.39
C GLN A 12 -23.81 18.73 41.54
N LEU A 13 -23.84 18.23 42.79
CA LEU A 13 -23.84 16.79 43.06
C LEU A 13 -25.19 16.24 42.62
N LEU A 14 -25.18 15.37 41.61
CA LEU A 14 -26.37 14.65 41.15
C LEU A 14 -26.68 13.49 42.10
N ASP A 15 -27.97 13.24 42.30
CA ASP A 15 -28.45 12.18 43.18
C ASP A 15 -28.16 10.80 42.55
N PRO A 16 -27.58 9.83 43.28
CA PRO A 16 -27.28 8.50 42.74
C PRO A 16 -28.49 7.74 42.17
N SER A 17 -29.71 8.13 42.56
CA SER A 17 -30.96 7.58 42.01
C SER A 17 -31.23 7.99 40.55
N GLU A 18 -30.56 9.03 40.03
CA GLU A 18 -30.63 9.44 38.62
C GLU A 18 -29.76 8.57 37.70
N PHE A 19 -28.94 7.67 38.26
CA PHE A 19 -28.04 6.77 37.53
C PHE A 19 -28.37 5.28 37.73
N ALA A 20 -29.65 4.93 37.88
CA ALA A 20 -30.06 3.53 37.83
C ALA A 20 -30.02 2.99 36.37
N PRO A 21 -29.33 1.86 36.10
CA PRO A 21 -29.30 1.28 34.77
C PRO A 21 -30.69 0.81 34.34
N VAL A 22 -31.12 1.23 33.16
CA VAL A 22 -32.41 0.86 32.57
C VAL A 22 -32.42 -0.65 32.32
N ALA A 23 -33.11 -1.39 33.19
CA ALA A 23 -33.50 -2.76 32.94
C ALA A 23 -34.44 -2.81 31.71
N ARG A 24 -34.10 -3.65 30.73
CA ARG A 24 -34.93 -3.93 29.56
C ARG A 24 -36.29 -4.47 30.04
N LEU A 25 -37.32 -3.63 29.93
CA LEU A 25 -38.72 -4.06 30.02
C LEU A 25 -39.15 -4.64 28.68
N THR A 26 -39.31 -5.96 28.65
CA THR A 26 -40.14 -6.67 27.69
C THR A 26 -41.61 -6.33 27.96
N LYS A 27 -42.28 -5.70 26.99
CA LYS A 27 -43.73 -5.76 26.86
C LYS A 27 -44.09 -5.92 25.39
N SER A 28 -44.72 -7.05 25.04
CA SER A 28 -45.63 -7.12 23.91
C SER A 28 -46.92 -7.81 24.32
N ALA A 29 -48.03 -7.08 24.23
CA ALA A 29 -49.39 -7.56 23.99
C ALA A 29 -49.98 -6.48 23.06
N THR A 30 -50.70 -6.72 21.96
CA THR A 30 -51.76 -7.69 21.66
C THR A 30 -52.02 -7.72 20.13
N GLN A 31 -52.48 -8.88 19.66
CA GLN A 31 -53.45 -9.13 18.56
C GLN A 31 -53.13 -8.84 17.08
N ALA A 32 -52.98 -9.96 16.35
CA ALA A 32 -53.92 -10.48 15.34
C ALA A 32 -53.27 -10.77 13.97
N LYS A 33 -53.11 -12.06 13.63
CA LYS A 33 -53.09 -12.55 12.25
C LYS A 33 -53.39 -14.06 12.18
N LYS A 34 -54.31 -14.41 11.28
CA LYS A 34 -54.69 -15.75 10.80
C LYS A 34 -53.66 -16.25 9.74
N PRO A 35 -53.72 -17.51 9.26
CA PRO A 35 -52.62 -18.47 9.43
C PRO A 35 -51.88 -18.85 8.13
N VAL A 36 -50.75 -19.55 8.27
CA VAL A 36 -50.08 -20.36 7.23
C VAL A 36 -49.64 -21.69 7.88
N PRO A 37 -49.73 -22.84 7.18
CA PRO A 37 -50.00 -24.14 7.82
C PRO A 37 -48.79 -24.94 8.30
N ALA A 38 -49.15 -25.99 9.04
CA ALA A 38 -48.37 -26.88 9.89
C ALA A 38 -47.30 -27.74 9.21
N LEU A 39 -46.28 -28.11 9.99
CA LEU A 39 -45.66 -29.43 9.97
C LEU A 39 -45.34 -29.84 11.41
N GLU A 40 -45.71 -31.08 11.72
CA GLU A 40 -45.93 -31.64 13.05
C GLU A 40 -44.65 -31.94 13.84
N ARG A 41 -44.78 -31.81 15.17
CA ARG A 41 -43.91 -32.45 16.16
C ARG A 41 -44.41 -33.88 16.39
N VAL A 42 -43.49 -34.82 16.56
CA VAL A 42 -43.68 -35.92 17.53
C VAL A 42 -42.45 -35.98 18.41
N ALA A 43 -42.65 -35.68 19.69
CA ALA A 43 -41.75 -36.06 20.78
C ALA A 43 -42.11 -37.47 21.24
N LEU A 44 -41.18 -38.20 21.87
CA LEU A 44 -41.37 -38.96 23.12
C LEU A 44 -40.03 -39.59 23.59
N LEU A 45 -39.64 -39.19 24.81
CA LEU A 45 -39.07 -39.96 25.93
C LEU A 45 -37.70 -40.67 25.86
N GLU A 46 -36.78 -40.11 26.68
CA GLU A 46 -36.00 -40.72 27.78
C GLU A 46 -35.45 -42.16 27.69
N SER A 47 -34.12 -42.27 27.78
CA SER A 47 -33.35 -42.91 28.88
C SER A 47 -31.96 -43.37 28.38
N GLY A 48 -30.87 -42.99 29.07
CA GLY A 48 -29.51 -43.49 28.81
C GLY A 48 -29.21 -44.79 29.60
N PRO A 49 -27.94 -45.14 29.89
CA PRO A 49 -26.69 -45.02 29.12
C PRO A 49 -25.96 -46.39 28.98
N SER A 50 -24.99 -46.56 28.07
CA SER A 50 -23.92 -47.57 28.27
C SER A 50 -22.68 -47.41 27.37
N GLU A 51 -21.53 -47.28 28.05
CA GLU A 51 -20.20 -47.88 27.85
C GLU A 51 -19.52 -48.06 26.46
N VAL A 52 -18.41 -47.33 26.32
CA VAL A 52 -17.00 -47.78 26.11
C VAL A 52 -16.74 -49.16 25.46
N ALA A 53 -16.01 -49.17 24.34
CA ALA A 53 -14.75 -49.94 24.15
C ALA A 53 -14.14 -49.75 22.75
N ALA A 54 -12.81 -49.57 22.71
CA ALA A 54 -11.94 -49.73 21.54
C ALA A 54 -11.84 -51.22 21.11
N PRO A 55 -11.18 -51.54 19.98
CA PRO A 55 -9.75 -51.88 20.10
C PRO A 55 -8.88 -51.52 18.88
N ALA A 56 -7.60 -51.85 19.04
CA ALA A 56 -6.44 -51.51 18.23
C ALA A 56 -5.79 -52.78 17.60
N VAL A 57 -5.15 -52.60 16.43
CA VAL A 57 -3.77 -53.04 16.06
C VAL A 57 -3.44 -54.50 15.60
N GLN A 58 -2.60 -54.52 14.53
CA GLN A 58 -1.60 -55.53 14.04
C GLN A 58 -2.07 -56.79 13.27
N ALA A 59 -1.36 -57.39 12.29
CA ALA A 59 -0.06 -57.20 11.62
C ALA A 59 0.05 -58.15 10.41
N ARG A 60 0.89 -57.84 9.40
CA ARG A 60 2.08 -58.64 8.96
C ARG A 60 2.61 -58.27 7.57
N ALA A 61 3.94 -58.33 7.47
CA ALA A 61 4.78 -58.10 6.30
C ALA A 61 5.43 -59.40 5.79
N ALA A 62 5.80 -59.42 4.51
CA ALA A 62 6.89 -60.16 3.86
C ALA A 62 6.98 -59.59 2.41
N GLY A 63 8.09 -59.36 1.72
CA GLY A 63 9.46 -59.83 1.84
C GLY A 63 9.98 -60.13 0.41
N THR A 64 10.80 -59.22 -0.11
CA THR A 64 11.70 -59.23 -1.30
C THR A 64 12.04 -60.55 -2.03
N ARG A 65 12.15 -60.49 -3.38
CA ARG A 65 13.22 -61.15 -4.18
C ARG A 65 13.41 -60.50 -5.57
N ALA A 66 14.62 -60.67 -6.12
CA ALA A 66 15.27 -59.84 -7.14
C ALA A 66 15.30 -60.44 -8.57
N ARG A 67 15.52 -59.53 -9.55
CA ARG A 67 16.16 -59.62 -10.89
C ARG A 67 16.38 -60.98 -11.58
N ALA A 68 15.98 -61.06 -12.85
CA ALA A 68 16.78 -61.58 -13.98
C ALA A 68 16.28 -61.02 -15.34
N LYS A 69 17.20 -60.89 -16.29
CA LYS A 69 17.08 -60.33 -17.65
C LYS A 69 16.34 -61.29 -18.60
N ASP A 70 15.70 -60.74 -19.65
CA ASP A 70 15.99 -61.06 -21.07
C ASP A 70 15.13 -60.23 -22.05
N MET A 71 15.78 -59.79 -23.14
CA MET A 71 15.21 -59.30 -24.42
C MET A 71 15.54 -60.38 -25.48
N PRO A 72 14.84 -60.52 -26.63
CA PRO A 72 14.67 -59.45 -27.64
C PRO A 72 13.42 -59.54 -28.57
N GLY A 73 13.26 -58.55 -29.47
CA GLY A 73 12.54 -58.73 -30.75
C GLY A 73 11.50 -57.66 -31.13
N ALA A 74 11.84 -56.81 -32.12
CA ALA A 74 10.96 -55.89 -32.87
C ALA A 74 10.20 -56.66 -33.99
N PRO A 75 9.46 -56.04 -34.96
CA PRO A 75 8.95 -54.66 -35.12
C PRO A 75 7.44 -54.63 -35.52
N VAL A 76 6.86 -53.45 -35.84
CA VAL A 76 6.03 -53.18 -37.06
C VAL A 76 5.45 -51.75 -37.06
N ALA A 77 5.89 -51.01 -38.09
CA ALA A 77 5.24 -50.03 -38.97
C ALA A 77 4.44 -48.81 -38.44
N THR A 78 5.08 -47.66 -38.66
CA THR A 78 4.61 -46.28 -38.87
C THR A 78 4.04 -46.08 -40.29
N THR A 79 3.05 -45.20 -40.56
CA THR A 79 3.15 -43.78 -41.01
C THR A 79 1.79 -43.35 -41.66
N PRO A 80 1.53 -42.09 -42.05
CA PRO A 80 1.94 -40.77 -41.50
C PRO A 80 0.78 -39.74 -41.43
N ALA A 81 1.00 -38.62 -40.72
CA ALA A 81 0.25 -37.36 -40.88
C ALA A 81 1.25 -36.24 -41.28
N PRO A 82 0.79 -35.18 -41.99
CA PRO A 82 1.61 -34.32 -42.86
C PRO A 82 2.42 -33.23 -42.10
N PRO A 83 3.35 -32.53 -42.78
CA PRO A 83 4.45 -31.84 -42.14
C PRO A 83 4.10 -30.41 -41.75
N VAL A 84 4.61 -29.96 -40.60
CA VAL A 84 4.79 -28.54 -40.30
C VAL A 84 6.29 -28.27 -40.27
N SER A 85 6.75 -27.51 -41.26
CA SER A 85 8.11 -26.99 -41.36
C SER A 85 8.27 -25.72 -40.51
N LEU A 86 9.24 -25.80 -39.59
CA LEU A 86 10.26 -24.82 -39.20
C LEU A 86 9.87 -23.33 -39.04
N VAL A 87 10.28 -22.69 -37.94
CA VAL A 87 11.24 -21.55 -37.96
C VAL A 87 11.65 -21.15 -36.54
N LYS A 88 12.89 -20.65 -36.49
CA LYS A 88 13.79 -20.35 -35.39
C LYS A 88 13.30 -19.24 -34.44
N THR A 89 13.78 -19.39 -33.21
CA THR A 89 13.91 -18.37 -32.16
C THR A 89 14.53 -17.07 -32.69
N SER A 90 13.83 -15.95 -32.46
CA SER A 90 14.45 -14.63 -32.41
C SER A 90 13.90 -13.86 -31.21
N THR A 91 14.84 -13.40 -30.40
CA THR A 91 14.69 -12.44 -29.31
C THR A 91 14.23 -11.11 -29.87
N GLY A 92 13.09 -10.61 -29.38
CA GLY A 92 12.51 -9.35 -29.80
C GLY A 92 11.50 -8.83 -28.78
N THR A 93 11.98 -8.00 -27.86
CA THR A 93 11.19 -7.15 -26.97
C THR A 93 10.21 -6.34 -27.82
N THR A 94 8.91 -6.62 -27.74
CA THR A 94 7.88 -5.77 -28.34
C THR A 94 6.80 -5.51 -27.32
N GLY A 95 6.72 -4.24 -26.90
CA GLY A 95 5.67 -3.72 -26.05
C GLY A 95 4.30 -4.05 -26.63
N ARG A 96 3.40 -4.46 -25.75
CA ARG A 96 2.01 -4.74 -26.08
C ARG A 96 1.32 -3.40 -26.38
N ARG A 97 1.45 -2.93 -27.62
CA ARG A 97 0.72 -1.77 -28.14
C ARG A 97 -0.77 -2.10 -28.04
N GLN A 98 -1.51 -1.37 -27.22
CA GLN A 98 -2.98 -1.45 -27.20
C GLN A 98 -3.48 -1.28 -28.64
N ARG A 99 -4.41 -2.15 -29.05
CA ARG A 99 -5.08 -2.03 -30.34
C ARG A 99 -5.84 -0.72 -30.34
N LYS A 100 -5.44 0.23 -31.19
CA LYS A 100 -6.25 1.41 -31.53
C LYS A 100 -7.64 0.94 -31.93
N ASP A 101 -8.68 1.40 -31.25
CA ASP A 101 -10.06 1.11 -31.58
C ASP A 101 -10.38 1.83 -32.90
N THR A 102 -10.45 1.10 -34.02
CA THR A 102 -10.67 1.68 -35.35
C THR A 102 -12.12 2.12 -35.60
N GLY A 103 -12.90 2.31 -34.52
CA GLY A 103 -14.29 2.77 -34.56
C GLY A 103 -14.42 4.30 -34.69
N PRO A 104 -15.62 4.82 -34.94
CA PRO A 104 -15.87 6.26 -34.94
C PRO A 104 -15.58 6.86 -33.55
N ALA A 105 -15.06 8.09 -33.51
CA ALA A 105 -14.72 8.78 -32.26
C ALA A 105 -15.97 8.98 -31.40
N LYS A 106 -16.01 8.29 -30.25
CA LYS A 106 -17.07 8.36 -29.23
C LYS A 106 -17.08 9.71 -28.52
N LEU A 107 -18.22 10.05 -27.94
CA LEU A 107 -18.41 11.22 -27.07
C LEU A 107 -18.63 10.74 -25.62
N PHE A 108 -17.65 10.96 -24.76
CA PHE A 108 -17.72 10.58 -23.35
C PHE A 108 -18.26 11.72 -22.50
N VAL A 109 -19.38 11.48 -21.82
CA VAL A 109 -19.94 12.39 -20.82
C VAL A 109 -19.38 12.01 -19.46
N LEU A 110 -18.61 12.90 -18.84
CA LEU A 110 -17.95 12.60 -17.55
C LEU A 110 -18.82 13.00 -16.37
N ASP A 111 -18.84 12.13 -15.36
CA ASP A 111 -19.32 12.42 -14.02
C ASP A 111 -18.30 13.25 -13.22
N THR A 112 -18.77 14.10 -12.31
CA THR A 112 -17.92 14.84 -11.36
C THR A 112 -17.05 13.92 -10.54
N ASN A 113 -17.55 12.75 -10.13
CA ASN A 113 -16.76 11.78 -9.36
C ASN A 113 -15.51 11.32 -10.10
N VAL A 114 -15.56 11.23 -11.44
CA VAL A 114 -14.38 10.88 -12.25
C VAL A 114 -13.33 11.98 -12.11
N LEU A 115 -13.72 13.24 -12.30
CA LEU A 115 -12.85 14.41 -12.18
C LEU A 115 -12.29 14.60 -10.76
N MET A 116 -13.11 14.34 -9.73
CA MET A 116 -12.74 14.49 -8.33
C MET A 116 -11.77 13.41 -7.85
N HIS A 117 -11.86 12.20 -8.39
CA HIS A 117 -10.95 11.12 -8.05
C HIS A 117 -9.65 11.13 -8.86
N ASP A 118 -9.67 11.66 -10.08
CA ASP A 118 -8.52 11.70 -10.96
C ASP A 118 -8.43 13.04 -11.70
N PRO A 119 -7.47 13.92 -11.33
CA PRO A 119 -7.33 15.23 -11.94
C PRO A 119 -6.79 15.19 -13.38
N THR A 120 -6.32 14.03 -13.85
CA THR A 120 -5.81 13.83 -15.21
C THR A 120 -6.81 13.18 -16.16
N SER A 121 -8.01 12.86 -15.68
CA SER A 121 -9.05 12.16 -16.43
C SER A 121 -9.41 12.80 -17.76
N LEU A 122 -9.36 14.14 -17.87
CA LEU A 122 -9.60 14.86 -19.13
C LEU A 122 -8.65 14.49 -20.27
N PHE A 123 -7.51 13.85 -20.00
CA PHE A 123 -6.50 13.53 -21.01
C PHE A 123 -6.38 12.04 -21.31
N ARG A 124 -7.30 11.21 -20.79
CA ARG A 124 -7.22 9.75 -20.80
C ARG A 124 -8.12 9.05 -21.80
N PHE A 125 -8.78 9.84 -22.65
CA PHE A 125 -9.74 9.34 -23.65
C PHE A 125 -9.14 9.30 -25.06
N GLU A 126 -7.80 9.39 -25.20
CA GLU A 126 -7.07 9.27 -26.47
C GLU A 126 -7.64 10.16 -27.60
N GLU A 127 -8.13 9.55 -28.69
CA GLU A 127 -8.81 10.21 -29.81
C GLU A 127 -10.27 10.60 -29.56
N HIS A 128 -10.87 10.22 -28.42
CA HIS A 128 -12.28 10.43 -28.16
C HIS A 128 -12.57 11.81 -27.56
N ASP A 129 -13.78 12.31 -27.86
CA ASP A 129 -14.22 13.61 -27.38
C ASP A 129 -14.83 13.51 -25.99
N ILE A 130 -14.72 14.59 -25.23
CA ILE A 130 -15.19 14.67 -23.84
C ILE A 130 -16.26 15.75 -23.74
N TYR A 131 -17.34 15.48 -23.02
CA TYR A 131 -18.40 16.43 -22.72
C TYR A 131 -18.56 16.62 -21.21
N LEU A 132 -18.56 17.87 -20.75
CA LEU A 132 -18.78 18.22 -19.34
C LEU A 132 -20.15 18.90 -19.15
N PRO A 133 -21.10 18.26 -18.45
CA PRO A 133 -22.35 18.89 -18.04
C PRO A 133 -22.11 20.09 -17.12
N MET A 134 -23.00 21.09 -17.13
CA MET A 134 -22.87 22.24 -16.22
C MET A 134 -22.90 21.81 -14.74
N MET A 135 -23.71 20.79 -14.42
CA MET A 135 -23.81 20.26 -13.06
C MET A 135 -22.46 19.75 -12.54
N THR A 136 -21.60 19.19 -13.41
CA THR A 136 -20.29 18.69 -12.97
C THR A 136 -19.33 19.82 -12.65
N LEU A 137 -19.46 20.98 -13.32
CA LEU A 137 -18.71 22.18 -12.97
C LEU A 137 -19.18 22.79 -11.65
N GLU A 138 -20.49 22.81 -11.40
CA GLU A 138 -21.07 23.27 -10.14
C GLU A 138 -20.61 22.40 -8.95
N GLU A 139 -20.66 21.08 -9.10
CA GLU A 139 -20.16 20.16 -8.08
C GLU A 139 -18.66 20.31 -7.87
N LEU A 140 -17.87 20.44 -8.95
CA LEU A 140 -16.44 20.68 -8.86
C LEU A 140 -16.13 21.94 -8.05
N ASP A 141 -16.89 23.02 -8.25
CA ASP A 141 -16.72 24.28 -7.50
C ASP A 141 -17.06 24.13 -6.02
N ASN A 142 -18.20 23.48 -5.72
CA ASN A 142 -18.63 23.19 -4.35
C ASN A 142 -17.58 22.37 -3.58
N HIS A 143 -16.90 21.45 -4.27
CA HIS A 143 -15.88 20.58 -3.70
C HIS A 143 -14.48 21.22 -3.58
N LYS A 144 -14.25 22.48 -3.99
CA LYS A 144 -12.95 23.18 -3.83
C LYS A 144 -12.62 23.56 -2.39
N LYS A 145 -13.57 23.51 -1.46
CA LYS A 145 -13.41 23.98 -0.07
C LYS A 145 -12.84 22.88 0.82
N GLY A 146 -11.86 23.22 1.68
CA GLY A 146 -11.27 22.30 2.65
C GLY A 146 -9.87 21.76 2.27
N MET A 147 -9.37 20.77 3.01
CA MET A 147 -8.00 20.24 2.87
C MET A 147 -7.97 18.76 2.42
N SER A 148 -9.11 18.22 1.96
CA SER A 148 -9.21 16.84 1.50
C SER A 148 -8.52 16.63 0.14
N GLU A 149 -8.18 15.38 -0.17
CA GLU A 149 -7.67 15.00 -1.49
C GLU A 149 -8.65 15.33 -2.61
N VAL A 150 -9.95 15.07 -2.39
CA VAL A 150 -11.04 15.48 -3.28
C VAL A 150 -11.00 16.98 -3.56
N ALA A 151 -10.80 17.82 -2.53
CA ALA A 151 -10.70 19.26 -2.70
C ALA A 151 -9.41 19.70 -3.42
N ARG A 152 -8.29 18.99 -3.21
CA ARG A 152 -7.04 19.21 -3.95
C ARG A 152 -7.22 18.89 -5.43
N ASN A 153 -7.83 17.75 -5.74
CA ASN A 153 -8.09 17.29 -7.11
C ASN A 153 -9.08 18.22 -7.82
N ALA A 154 -10.17 18.62 -7.14
CA ALA A 154 -11.12 19.59 -7.68
C ALA A 154 -10.45 20.92 -8.09
N ARG A 155 -9.52 21.43 -7.25
CA ARG A 155 -8.70 22.61 -7.59
C ARG A 155 -7.75 22.37 -8.76
N ALA A 156 -7.15 21.18 -8.85
CA ALA A 156 -6.26 20.83 -9.95
C ALA A 156 -7.01 20.79 -11.28
N VAL A 157 -8.15 20.08 -11.34
CA VAL A 157 -9.03 20.05 -12.52
C VAL A 157 -9.47 21.46 -12.90
N SER A 158 -9.88 22.27 -11.92
CA SER A 158 -10.33 23.64 -12.19
C SER A 158 -9.24 24.54 -12.79
N ARG A 159 -7.99 24.40 -12.34
CA ARG A 159 -6.85 25.11 -12.97
C ARG A 159 -6.60 24.62 -14.39
N THR A 160 -6.73 23.31 -14.64
CA THR A 160 -6.61 22.74 -15.97
C THR A 160 -7.69 23.26 -16.91
N LEU A 161 -8.94 23.31 -16.46
CA LEU A 161 -10.05 23.87 -17.24
C LEU A 161 -9.84 25.35 -17.53
N ASP A 162 -9.41 26.14 -16.54
CA ASP A 162 -9.07 27.56 -16.72
C ASP A 162 -7.96 27.76 -17.76
N ALA A 163 -6.91 26.93 -17.71
CA ALA A 163 -5.82 26.96 -18.68
C ALA A 163 -6.24 26.54 -20.10
N LEU A 164 -7.21 25.61 -20.24
CA LEU A 164 -7.78 25.23 -21.54
C LEU A 164 -8.62 26.37 -22.14
N VAL A 165 -9.42 27.04 -21.31
CA VAL A 165 -10.28 28.16 -21.71
C VAL A 165 -9.48 29.44 -21.99
N ALA A 166 -8.33 29.63 -21.34
CA ALA A 166 -7.47 30.79 -21.53
C ALA A 166 -7.04 30.96 -23.01
N GLY A 167 -7.31 32.13 -23.59
CA GLY A 167 -6.94 32.46 -24.97
C GLY A 167 -7.89 31.91 -26.05
N THR A 168 -9.14 31.58 -25.68
CA THR A 168 -10.21 31.28 -26.63
C THR A 168 -11.20 32.46 -26.65
N ASP A 169 -11.49 33.03 -27.82
CA ASP A 169 -12.30 34.26 -27.99
C ASP A 169 -13.82 34.04 -27.77
N GLY A 170 -14.20 33.25 -26.75
CA GLY A 170 -15.58 33.10 -26.30
C GLY A 170 -16.43 32.06 -27.06
N VAL A 171 -15.87 31.33 -28.02
CA VAL A 171 -16.60 30.26 -28.75
C VAL A 171 -16.42 28.91 -28.04
N LEU A 172 -17.14 28.73 -26.92
CA LEU A 172 -17.16 27.45 -26.18
C LEU A 172 -17.95 26.34 -26.91
N ASP A 173 -18.79 26.71 -27.87
CA ASP A 173 -19.65 25.79 -28.64
C ASP A 173 -18.87 24.90 -29.61
N GLU A 174 -17.70 25.34 -30.10
CA GLU A 174 -16.87 24.60 -31.07
C GLU A 174 -15.95 23.57 -30.40
N GLY A 175 -15.87 23.57 -29.06
CA GLY A 175 -15.02 22.69 -28.28
C GLY A 175 -13.55 23.14 -28.18
N LEU A 176 -12.85 22.64 -27.16
CA LEU A 176 -11.45 22.97 -26.86
C LEU A 176 -10.54 21.77 -27.11
N PRO A 177 -9.51 21.88 -27.97
CA PRO A 177 -8.56 20.79 -28.18
C PRO A 177 -7.80 20.42 -26.89
N LEU A 178 -7.87 19.16 -26.46
CA LEU A 178 -7.21 18.70 -25.22
C LEU A 178 -5.68 18.74 -25.32
N ALA A 179 -5.13 18.62 -26.53
CA ALA A 179 -3.70 18.72 -26.80
C ALA A 179 -3.09 20.11 -26.53
N LYS A 180 -3.91 21.16 -26.34
CA LYS A 180 -3.46 22.56 -26.15
C LYS A 180 -2.49 22.74 -24.98
N LEU A 181 -2.59 21.91 -23.94
CA LEU A 181 -1.71 21.94 -22.76
C LEU A 181 -0.45 21.07 -22.89
N GLY A 182 -0.11 20.60 -24.09
CA GLY A 182 1.10 19.81 -24.36
C GLY A 182 0.93 18.30 -24.20
N ASN A 183 -0.29 17.81 -23.94
CA ASN A 183 -0.62 16.39 -23.87
C ASN A 183 -0.80 15.81 -25.28
N ARG A 184 0.28 15.26 -25.86
CA ARG A 184 0.31 14.77 -27.25
C ARG A 184 -0.58 13.54 -27.50
N ASP A 185 -0.92 12.81 -26.45
CA ASP A 185 -1.71 11.58 -26.51
C ASP A 185 -3.22 11.86 -26.45
N ALA A 186 -3.63 13.05 -25.98
CA ALA A 186 -5.04 13.47 -25.92
C ALA A 186 -5.44 14.22 -27.21
N GLN A 187 -5.81 13.47 -28.24
CA GLN A 187 -6.15 13.99 -29.57
C GLN A 187 -7.60 14.50 -29.68
N GLY A 188 -8.46 14.17 -28.72
CA GLY A 188 -9.86 14.59 -28.68
C GLY A 188 -10.11 16.05 -28.28
N THR A 189 -11.38 16.42 -28.30
CA THR A 189 -11.88 17.77 -28.00
C THR A 189 -12.77 17.78 -26.76
N LEU A 190 -12.62 18.79 -25.92
CA LEU A 190 -13.43 19.03 -24.73
C LEU A 190 -14.60 19.98 -25.05
N PHE A 191 -15.81 19.53 -24.84
CA PHE A 191 -17.05 20.29 -24.98
C PHE A 191 -17.66 20.58 -23.61
N PHE A 192 -18.31 21.75 -23.49
CA PHE A 192 -19.08 22.13 -22.31
C PHE A 192 -20.55 22.20 -22.67
N GLN A 193 -21.40 21.97 -21.67
CA GLN A 193 -22.81 22.28 -21.80
C GLN A 193 -23.04 23.78 -21.82
N THR A 194 -23.41 24.31 -23.00
CA THR A 194 -23.73 25.73 -23.21
C THR A 194 -25.22 26.00 -23.33
N ARG A 195 -26.03 24.95 -23.54
CA ARG A 195 -27.50 25.03 -23.67
C ARG A 195 -28.20 24.24 -22.57
N LEU A 196 -29.25 24.83 -22.01
CA LEU A 196 -30.17 24.14 -21.11
C LEU A 196 -31.14 23.32 -21.97
N ASN A 197 -31.04 22.00 -21.92
CA ASN A 197 -31.93 21.11 -22.65
C ASN A 197 -33.08 20.68 -21.73
N ASP A 198 -34.33 20.94 -22.12
CA ASP A 198 -35.56 20.57 -21.40
C ASP A 198 -35.96 19.09 -21.65
N THR A 199 -35.01 18.16 -21.49
CA THR A 199 -35.29 16.73 -21.71
C THR A 199 -35.89 16.12 -20.45
N LYS A 200 -37.19 15.80 -20.50
CA LYS A 200 -37.89 15.11 -19.40
C LYS A 200 -37.45 13.65 -19.34
N LEU A 201 -36.82 13.27 -18.23
CA LEU A 201 -36.59 11.87 -17.89
C LEU A 201 -37.94 11.15 -17.65
N PRO A 202 -38.00 9.81 -17.77
CA PRO A 202 -39.23 9.06 -17.53
C PRO A 202 -39.83 9.34 -16.14
N GLU A 203 -41.17 9.43 -16.06
CA GLU A 203 -41.91 9.65 -14.81
C GLU A 203 -41.62 8.54 -13.80
N GLY A 204 -40.81 8.83 -12.77
CA GLY A 204 -40.42 7.86 -11.74
C GLY A 204 -39.06 8.13 -11.08
N LEU A 205 -38.21 8.98 -11.68
CA LEU A 205 -36.97 9.44 -11.06
C LEU A 205 -37.23 10.69 -10.19
N PRO A 206 -36.67 10.78 -8.96
CA PRO A 206 -36.79 11.98 -8.15
C PRO A 206 -36.20 13.19 -8.88
N GLU A 207 -37.00 14.22 -9.13
CA GLU A 207 -36.49 15.49 -9.65
C GLU A 207 -35.54 16.14 -8.62
N GLY A 208 -34.41 16.67 -9.10
CA GLY A 208 -33.52 17.51 -8.27
C GLY A 208 -32.25 16.87 -7.70
N LYS A 209 -31.88 15.64 -8.05
CA LYS A 209 -30.53 15.10 -7.78
C LYS A 209 -29.60 15.35 -8.97
N ALA A 210 -28.38 15.83 -8.70
CA ALA A 210 -27.35 16.10 -9.70
C ALA A 210 -27.11 14.94 -10.67
N ASP A 211 -27.05 13.69 -10.17
CA ASP A 211 -26.91 12.49 -11.01
C ASP A 211 -27.99 12.41 -12.09
N ASN A 212 -29.23 12.78 -11.76
CA ASN A 212 -30.35 12.67 -12.69
C ASN A 212 -30.24 13.75 -13.77
N GLN A 213 -29.71 14.93 -13.46
CA GLN A 213 -29.44 15.96 -14.47
C GLN A 213 -28.34 15.51 -15.44
N ILE A 214 -27.29 14.85 -14.94
CA ILE A 214 -26.24 14.27 -15.80
C ILE A 214 -26.86 13.23 -16.75
N LEU A 215 -27.73 12.34 -16.26
CA LEU A 215 -28.44 11.37 -17.09
C LEU A 215 -29.34 12.01 -18.15
N ALA A 216 -30.02 13.11 -17.80
CA ALA A 216 -30.82 13.88 -18.76
C ALA A 216 -29.96 14.47 -19.88
N VAL A 217 -28.77 15.00 -19.55
CA VAL A 217 -27.81 15.52 -20.53
C VAL A 217 -27.32 14.42 -21.48
N VAL A 218 -26.96 13.24 -20.94
CA VAL A 218 -26.56 12.08 -21.77
C VAL A 218 -27.67 11.69 -22.74
N SER A 219 -28.92 11.64 -22.26
CA SER A 219 -30.08 11.32 -23.10
C SER A 219 -30.29 12.36 -24.21
N ALA A 220 -30.19 13.65 -23.87
CA ALA A 220 -30.33 14.75 -24.82
C ALA A 220 -29.25 14.72 -25.91
N LEU A 221 -27.98 14.52 -25.53
CA LEU A 221 -26.86 14.44 -26.47
C LEU A 221 -27.01 13.28 -27.44
N ARG A 222 -27.50 12.13 -26.98
CA ARG A 222 -27.75 10.98 -27.85
C ARG A 222 -28.85 11.24 -28.88
N GLN A 223 -29.85 12.06 -28.55
CA GLN A 223 -30.88 12.49 -29.51
C GLN A 223 -30.36 13.54 -30.50
N GLN A 224 -29.45 14.41 -30.06
CA GLN A 224 -28.84 15.45 -30.89
C GLN A 224 -27.76 14.92 -31.83
N HIS A 225 -27.06 13.86 -31.43
CA HIS A 225 -25.99 13.21 -32.18
C HIS A 225 -26.27 11.73 -32.42
N PRO A 226 -27.30 11.37 -33.22
CA PRO A 226 -27.62 9.97 -33.54
C PRO A 226 -26.48 9.24 -34.29
N GLU A 227 -25.55 9.99 -34.88
CA GLU A 227 -24.37 9.51 -35.59
C GLU A 227 -23.17 9.19 -34.69
N ARG A 228 -23.20 9.56 -33.39
CA ARG A 228 -22.09 9.34 -32.45
C ARG A 228 -22.51 8.44 -31.30
N ASP A 229 -21.59 7.61 -30.84
CA ASP A 229 -21.76 6.85 -29.60
C ASP A 229 -21.54 7.77 -28.40
N VAL A 230 -22.63 8.14 -27.73
CA VAL A 230 -22.61 8.91 -26.48
C VAL A 230 -22.59 7.95 -25.30
N VAL A 231 -21.53 8.02 -24.50
CA VAL A 231 -21.29 7.09 -23.38
C VAL A 231 -21.07 7.87 -22.09
N LEU A 232 -21.80 7.48 -21.03
CA LEU A 232 -21.58 8.02 -19.68
C LEU A 232 -20.41 7.31 -19.01
N VAL A 233 -19.48 8.07 -18.45
CA VAL A 233 -18.33 7.53 -17.71
C VAL A 233 -18.42 7.93 -16.26
N SER A 234 -18.47 6.94 -15.36
CA SER A 234 -18.62 7.17 -13.92
C SER A 234 -17.95 6.10 -13.07
N LYS A 235 -17.47 6.51 -11.90
CA LYS A 235 -17.04 5.61 -10.83
C LYS A 235 -18.17 5.12 -9.94
N ASP A 236 -19.33 5.79 -9.93
CA ASP A 236 -20.46 5.39 -9.08
C ASP A 236 -21.26 4.26 -9.75
N ILE A 237 -21.32 3.12 -9.06
CA ILE A 237 -22.11 1.97 -9.50
C ILE A 237 -23.61 2.31 -9.61
N ASN A 238 -24.14 3.16 -8.72
CA ASN A 238 -25.54 3.54 -8.72
C ASN A 238 -25.87 4.39 -9.95
N MET A 239 -24.98 5.31 -10.34
CA MET A 239 -25.21 6.10 -11.55
C MET A 239 -25.17 5.23 -12.81
N ARG A 240 -24.25 4.27 -12.88
CA ARG A 240 -24.19 3.31 -14.00
C ARG A 240 -25.41 2.39 -14.05
N ILE A 241 -25.91 1.94 -12.91
CA ILE A 241 -27.16 1.15 -12.83
C ILE A 241 -28.34 1.98 -13.33
N LYS A 242 -28.48 3.25 -12.91
CA LYS A 242 -29.54 4.15 -13.39
C LYS A 242 -29.45 4.37 -14.90
N ALA A 243 -28.25 4.61 -15.43
CA ALA A 243 -28.02 4.79 -16.86
C ALA A 243 -28.45 3.54 -17.66
N ARG A 244 -28.04 2.35 -17.22
CA ARG A 244 -28.46 1.09 -17.84
C ARG A 244 -29.97 0.87 -17.78
N ALA A 245 -30.61 1.20 -16.65
CA ALA A 245 -32.06 1.13 -16.52
C ALA A 245 -32.81 2.08 -17.49
N LEU A 246 -32.17 3.20 -17.86
CA LEU A 246 -32.67 4.15 -18.86
C LEU A 246 -32.23 3.82 -20.30
N GLY A 247 -31.54 2.70 -20.52
CA GLY A 247 -31.01 2.31 -21.84
C GLY A 247 -29.88 3.21 -22.34
N LEU A 248 -29.22 3.95 -21.46
CA LEU A 248 -28.08 4.81 -21.77
C LEU A 248 -26.77 3.99 -21.63
N PRO A 249 -25.86 4.03 -22.64
CA PRO A 249 -24.54 3.42 -22.51
C PRO A 249 -23.77 4.04 -21.35
N ALA A 250 -23.25 3.19 -20.46
CA ALA A 250 -22.46 3.63 -19.33
C ALA A 250 -21.29 2.68 -19.06
N GLU A 251 -20.11 3.26 -18.93
CA GLU A 251 -18.84 2.57 -18.70
C GLU A 251 -18.30 2.94 -17.31
N ASP A 252 -17.62 1.99 -16.67
CA ASP A 252 -16.80 2.34 -15.51
C ASP A 252 -15.68 3.26 -15.97
N TYR A 253 -15.31 4.20 -15.12
CA TYR A 253 -14.00 4.81 -15.28
C TYR A 253 -12.93 3.84 -14.74
N PHE A 254 -12.52 2.91 -15.60
CA PHE A 254 -11.33 2.09 -15.37
C PHE A 254 -10.11 2.94 -15.67
N ASN A 255 -9.51 3.45 -14.62
CA ASN A 255 -8.16 3.93 -14.71
C ASN A 255 -7.23 2.71 -14.64
N ASP A 256 -7.01 2.03 -15.77
CA ASP A 256 -5.88 1.08 -15.93
C ASP A 256 -4.52 1.80 -15.90
N GLN A 257 -4.52 3.12 -15.66
CA GLN A 257 -3.38 3.92 -15.20
C GLN A 257 -3.64 4.59 -13.85
N VAL A 258 -4.25 3.88 -12.88
CA VAL A 258 -3.65 3.96 -11.55
C VAL A 258 -2.34 3.28 -11.85
N LEU A 259 -1.32 4.11 -12.08
CA LEU A 259 0.00 3.71 -12.53
C LEU A 259 0.27 2.30 -12.04
N GLU A 260 0.78 1.45 -12.92
CA GLU A 260 1.44 0.20 -12.53
C GLU A 260 2.59 0.59 -11.57
N ASP A 261 2.22 0.94 -10.32
CA ASP A 261 2.98 1.76 -9.38
C ASP A 261 3.88 0.86 -8.53
N LYS A 262 3.92 -0.45 -8.83
CA LYS A 262 4.96 -1.32 -8.28
C LYS A 262 6.35 -0.83 -8.68
N ASP A 263 6.48 -0.16 -9.84
CA ASP A 263 7.74 0.39 -10.35
C ASP A 263 7.93 1.91 -10.13
N LEU A 264 6.93 2.61 -9.60
CA LEU A 264 6.93 4.08 -9.41
C LEU A 264 6.88 4.52 -7.94
N LEU A 265 6.64 3.60 -7.01
CA LEU A 265 6.88 3.87 -5.61
C LEU A 265 8.37 4.22 -5.41
N TYR A 266 8.60 5.38 -4.79
CA TYR A 266 9.94 5.79 -4.38
C TYR A 266 10.61 4.64 -3.62
N SER A 267 11.68 4.07 -4.18
CA SER A 267 12.34 2.87 -3.65
C SER A 267 13.35 3.16 -2.54
N GLY A 268 13.66 4.44 -2.30
CA GLY A 268 14.75 4.84 -1.42
C GLY A 268 16.14 4.76 -2.06
N VAL A 269 16.25 4.26 -3.30
CA VAL A 269 17.51 4.04 -3.99
C VAL A 269 17.50 4.72 -5.36
N MET A 270 18.64 5.26 -5.77
CA MET A 270 18.90 5.71 -7.14
C MET A 270 20.20 5.12 -7.65
N VAL A 271 20.15 4.55 -8.87
CA VAL A 271 21.34 4.13 -9.60
C VAL A 271 21.97 5.36 -10.23
N LEU A 272 23.26 5.58 -9.99
CA LEU A 272 24.02 6.63 -10.64
C LEU A 272 24.50 6.16 -12.01
N PRO A 273 24.50 7.03 -13.03
CA PRO A 273 24.99 6.66 -14.35
C PRO A 273 26.51 6.45 -14.34
N ASN A 274 27.01 5.62 -15.25
CA ASN A 274 28.46 5.32 -15.35
C ASN A 274 29.34 6.57 -15.58
N ASP A 275 28.77 7.62 -16.19
CA ASP A 275 29.47 8.89 -16.40
C ASP A 275 29.26 9.91 -15.25
N PHE A 276 28.76 9.45 -14.09
CA PHE A 276 28.46 10.30 -12.94
C PHE A 276 29.65 11.17 -12.53
N TRP A 277 30.82 10.57 -12.32
CA TRP A 277 32.03 11.30 -11.92
C TRP A 277 32.53 12.23 -13.03
N THR A 278 32.33 11.89 -14.30
CA THR A 278 32.69 12.80 -15.42
C THR A 278 31.81 14.05 -15.43
N ARG A 279 30.51 13.90 -15.15
CA ARG A 279 29.54 15.02 -15.12
C ARG A 279 29.59 15.86 -13.85
N HIS A 280 29.98 15.26 -12.73
CA HIS A 280 29.89 15.88 -11.40
C HIS A 280 31.25 16.09 -10.74
N GLY A 281 32.34 15.57 -11.32
CA GLY A 281 33.69 15.56 -10.73
C GLY A 281 34.40 16.91 -10.70
N LYS A 282 33.96 17.89 -11.50
CA LYS A 282 34.55 19.24 -11.48
C LYS A 282 34.17 19.94 -10.18
N GLY A 283 35.16 20.20 -9.33
CA GLY A 283 34.96 20.91 -8.06
C GLY A 283 34.36 20.05 -6.95
N VAL A 284 34.49 18.72 -7.02
CA VAL A 284 34.12 17.84 -5.91
C VAL A 284 35.11 18.05 -4.76
N GLU A 285 34.57 18.35 -3.59
CA GLU A 285 35.33 18.31 -2.35
C GLU A 285 35.11 16.96 -1.69
N SER A 286 36.19 16.30 -1.26
CA SER A 286 36.10 15.06 -0.50
C SER A 286 36.92 15.15 0.76
N TRP A 287 36.36 14.70 1.89
CA TRP A 287 37.07 14.61 3.15
C TRP A 287 36.61 13.38 3.93
N GLN A 288 37.44 12.93 4.87
CA GLN A 288 37.11 11.86 5.78
C GLN A 288 36.67 12.45 7.12
N ASP A 289 35.58 11.95 7.69
CA ASP A 289 35.25 12.27 9.07
C ASP A 289 36.23 11.54 10.02
N PRO A 290 37.01 12.29 10.82
CA PRO A 290 38.01 11.70 11.70
C PRO A 290 37.42 10.83 12.83
N LYS A 291 36.12 10.98 13.15
CA LYS A 291 35.47 10.20 14.20
C LYS A 291 34.92 8.87 13.68
N THR A 292 34.24 8.92 12.53
CA THR A 292 33.53 7.75 11.99
C THR A 292 34.31 7.04 10.90
N GLY A 293 35.34 7.67 10.34
CA GLY A 293 36.08 7.17 9.18
C GLY A 293 35.30 7.25 7.87
N ALA A 294 34.06 7.77 7.88
CA ALA A 294 33.22 7.87 6.69
C ALA A 294 33.75 8.95 5.74
N MET A 295 33.69 8.67 4.44
CA MET A 295 34.06 9.63 3.41
C MET A 295 32.84 10.47 3.04
N PHE A 296 33.04 11.77 2.92
CA PHE A 296 32.05 12.73 2.45
C PHE A 296 32.46 13.26 1.09
N TYR A 297 31.47 13.45 0.21
CA TYR A 297 31.65 14.07 -1.10
C TYR A 297 30.65 15.21 -1.24
N ARG A 298 31.15 16.44 -1.38
CA ARG A 298 30.33 17.59 -1.78
C ARG A 298 30.49 17.78 -3.29
N LEU A 299 29.38 17.69 -4.01
CA LEU A 299 29.38 17.78 -5.46
C LEU A 299 28.29 18.71 -5.96
N THR A 300 28.55 19.34 -7.10
CA THR A 300 27.59 20.19 -7.80
C THR A 300 27.35 19.61 -9.18
N GLY A 301 26.08 19.50 -9.60
CA GLY A 301 25.81 19.08 -10.97
C GLY A 301 24.35 18.87 -11.32
N PRO A 302 24.07 18.47 -12.57
CA PRO A 302 22.72 18.44 -13.12
C PRO A 302 21.82 17.37 -12.49
N LEU A 303 22.39 16.32 -11.87
CA LEU A 303 21.61 15.26 -11.23
C LEU A 303 21.18 15.62 -9.79
N VAL A 304 21.86 16.59 -9.15
CA VAL A 304 21.57 16.98 -7.75
C VAL A 304 20.10 17.35 -7.51
N PRO A 305 19.42 18.11 -8.37
CA PRO A 305 18.00 18.44 -8.18
C PRO A 305 17.05 17.23 -8.17
N SER A 306 17.50 16.07 -8.64
CA SER A 306 16.72 14.81 -8.61
C SER A 306 16.91 13.98 -7.35
N PHE A 307 17.90 14.33 -6.51
CA PHE A 307 18.14 13.62 -5.26
C PHE A 307 17.11 13.98 -4.20
N LEU A 308 16.91 13.06 -3.26
CA LEU A 308 16.16 13.29 -2.04
C LEU A 308 17.09 13.07 -0.83
N VAL A 309 16.87 13.85 0.24
CA VAL A 309 17.58 13.63 1.50
C VAL A 309 17.29 12.22 2.02
N ASN A 310 18.32 11.57 2.55
CA ASN A 310 18.36 10.17 2.99
C ASN A 310 18.15 9.12 1.89
N GLN A 311 18.08 9.51 0.61
CA GLN A 311 18.12 8.56 -0.50
C GLN A 311 19.50 7.90 -0.59
N PHE A 312 19.53 6.60 -0.87
CA PHE A 312 20.75 5.91 -1.21
C PHE A 312 21.06 6.08 -2.69
N VAL A 313 22.31 6.38 -2.99
CA VAL A 313 22.84 6.42 -4.35
C VAL A 313 23.94 5.39 -4.49
N TYR A 314 23.97 4.68 -5.61
CA TYR A 314 25.04 3.73 -5.86
C TYR A 314 25.52 3.75 -7.30
N LEU A 315 26.80 3.41 -7.47
CA LEU A 315 27.44 3.23 -8.76
C LEU A 315 28.23 1.93 -8.72
N GLU A 316 27.97 1.04 -9.67
CA GLU A 316 28.70 -0.22 -9.86
C GLU A 316 29.27 -0.24 -11.29
N PRO A 317 30.46 0.34 -11.50
CA PRO A 317 31.04 0.48 -12.82
C PRO A 317 31.36 -0.87 -13.48
N MET A 318 31.06 -1.01 -14.76
CA MET A 318 31.41 -2.22 -15.53
C MET A 318 32.91 -2.27 -15.91
N ASP A 319 33.63 -1.17 -15.74
CA ASP A 319 35.06 -1.06 -16.05
C ASP A 319 35.99 -1.57 -14.94
N GLY A 320 35.42 -2.09 -13.84
CA GLY A 320 36.16 -2.63 -12.71
C GLY A 320 36.67 -1.57 -11.72
N SER A 321 36.31 -0.30 -11.88
CA SER A 321 36.57 0.72 -10.88
C SER A 321 35.75 0.49 -9.59
N LEU A 322 36.19 1.10 -8.49
CA LEU A 322 35.59 0.86 -7.16
C LEU A 322 34.12 1.28 -7.13
N PRO A 323 33.22 0.44 -6.60
CA PRO A 323 31.82 0.81 -6.47
C PRO A 323 31.64 1.93 -5.44
N LEU A 324 30.66 2.79 -5.67
CA LEU A 324 30.22 3.80 -4.72
C LEU A 324 28.90 3.37 -4.10
N TYR A 325 28.84 3.34 -2.77
CA TYR A 325 27.59 3.26 -2.02
C TYR A 325 27.55 4.44 -1.06
N ALA A 326 26.56 5.33 -1.22
CA ALA A 326 26.46 6.53 -0.41
C ALA A 326 25.00 6.89 -0.08
N GLN A 327 24.83 7.68 0.97
CA GLN A 327 23.56 8.31 1.34
C GLN A 327 23.64 9.81 1.07
N VAL A 328 22.58 10.37 0.50
CA VAL A 328 22.42 11.83 0.37
C VAL A 328 22.11 12.42 1.75
N LYS A 329 23.01 13.24 2.30
CA LYS A 329 22.83 13.88 3.62
C LYS A 329 22.20 15.25 3.53
N GLU A 330 22.63 16.05 2.57
CA GLU A 330 22.14 17.43 2.42
C GLU A 330 22.03 17.79 0.94
N ILE A 331 21.07 18.67 0.63
CA ILE A 331 20.88 19.24 -0.70
C ILE A 331 20.71 20.76 -0.52
N ASN A 332 21.53 21.54 -1.21
CA ASN A 332 21.45 22.99 -1.27
C ASN A 332 21.54 23.47 -2.72
N GLY A 333 20.38 23.76 -3.32
CA GLY A 333 20.28 24.15 -4.72
C GLY A 333 20.81 23.06 -5.65
N LYS A 334 21.96 23.31 -6.30
CA LYS A 334 22.62 22.37 -7.21
C LYS A 334 23.76 21.59 -6.55
N THR A 335 23.96 21.74 -5.25
CA THR A 335 25.03 21.08 -4.49
C THR A 335 24.44 20.04 -3.56
N ALA A 336 25.00 18.82 -3.55
CA ALA A 336 24.64 17.75 -2.64
C ALA A 336 25.83 17.32 -1.80
N LEU A 337 25.56 16.89 -0.57
CA LEU A 337 26.51 16.21 0.30
C LEU A 337 26.18 14.73 0.34
N LEU A 338 27.09 13.90 -0.12
CA LEU A 338 27.01 12.44 -0.03
C LEU A 338 27.91 11.93 1.08
N GLN A 339 27.48 10.90 1.80
CA GLN A 339 28.30 10.19 2.79
C GLN A 339 28.37 8.70 2.44
N THR A 340 29.57 8.11 2.46
CA THR A 340 29.73 6.66 2.29
C THR A 340 29.11 5.89 3.44
N LEU A 341 28.58 4.71 3.13
CA LEU A 341 27.89 3.87 4.10
C LEU A 341 28.84 3.10 5.00
N LYS A 342 28.38 2.77 6.21
CA LYS A 342 28.99 1.72 7.01
C LYS A 342 28.67 0.37 6.36
N ASP A 343 29.69 -0.47 6.20
CA ASP A 343 29.53 -1.79 5.59
C ASP A 343 29.08 -2.82 6.64
N TYR A 344 27.77 -3.06 6.71
CA TYR A 344 27.16 -4.09 7.55
C TYR A 344 27.22 -5.50 6.96
N THR A 345 27.79 -5.68 5.76
CA THR A 345 28.06 -7.04 5.22
C THR A 345 29.27 -7.68 5.91
N HIS A 346 30.18 -6.86 6.44
CA HIS A 346 31.36 -7.32 7.16
C HIS A 346 31.04 -7.73 8.60
N HIS A 347 31.50 -8.90 9.04
CA HIS A 347 31.20 -9.47 10.37
C HIS A 347 31.53 -8.56 11.57
N LYS A 348 32.60 -7.75 11.48
CA LYS A 348 32.96 -6.78 12.53
C LYS A 348 31.92 -5.67 12.75
N ASN A 349 31.07 -5.44 11.76
CA ASN A 349 30.03 -4.43 11.79
C ASN A 349 28.65 -5.03 12.00
N ASN A 350 28.55 -6.31 12.41
CA ASN A 350 27.26 -6.93 12.68
C ASN A 350 26.42 -6.10 13.68
N VAL A 351 25.10 -6.17 13.54
CA VAL A 351 24.13 -5.56 14.45
C VAL A 351 23.44 -6.70 15.16
N TRP A 352 23.68 -6.85 16.46
CA TRP A 352 23.14 -7.96 17.24
C TRP A 352 23.30 -9.33 16.55
N SER A 353 24.53 -9.63 16.09
CA SER A 353 24.90 -10.84 15.35
C SER A 353 24.31 -10.99 13.94
N VAL A 354 23.60 -9.99 13.43
CA VAL A 354 23.09 -9.96 12.05
C VAL A 354 24.03 -9.15 11.16
N THR A 355 24.38 -9.74 10.01
CA THR A 355 25.09 -9.06 8.92
C THR A 355 24.15 -8.90 7.73
N ALA A 356 24.31 -7.81 6.98
CA ALA A 356 23.61 -7.63 5.72
C ALA A 356 24.10 -8.65 4.69
N ARG A 357 23.18 -9.34 4.01
CA ARG A 357 23.53 -10.31 2.96
C ARG A 357 23.61 -9.70 1.57
N ASN A 358 22.96 -8.56 1.38
CA ASN A 358 22.95 -7.84 0.13
C ASN A 358 22.93 -6.33 0.37
N ARG A 359 23.09 -5.58 -0.72
CA ARG A 359 23.15 -4.11 -0.72
C ARG A 359 21.92 -3.47 -0.07
N GLU A 360 20.73 -3.98 -0.33
CA GLU A 360 19.48 -3.40 0.15
C GLU A 360 19.34 -3.58 1.67
N GLN A 361 19.74 -4.73 2.21
CA GLN A 361 19.83 -4.96 3.65
C GLN A 361 20.90 -4.06 4.30
N ASN A 362 22.04 -3.84 3.62
CA ASN A 362 23.06 -2.91 4.10
C ASN A 362 22.52 -1.47 4.18
N PHE A 363 21.75 -1.05 3.17
CA PHE A 363 21.07 0.25 3.18
C PHE A 363 20.04 0.34 4.31
N ALA A 364 19.24 -0.70 4.50
CA ALA A 364 18.28 -0.77 5.60
C ALA A 364 18.94 -0.63 6.98
N LEU A 365 20.05 -1.34 7.24
CA LEU A 365 20.78 -1.21 8.50
C LEU A 365 21.38 0.19 8.70
N ASN A 366 21.88 0.83 7.63
CA ASN A 366 22.35 2.22 7.72
C ASN A 366 21.21 3.20 8.09
N LEU A 367 19.96 2.96 7.68
CA LEU A 367 18.81 3.75 8.14
C LEU A 367 18.43 3.43 9.60
N LEU A 368 18.30 2.14 9.91
CA LEU A 368 17.82 1.68 11.21
C LEU A 368 18.77 2.09 12.35
N MET A 369 20.07 2.01 12.10
CA MET A 369 21.13 2.32 13.07
C MET A 369 21.49 3.80 13.16
N ASN A 370 20.94 4.65 12.29
CA ASN A 370 21.19 6.09 12.36
C ASN A 370 20.26 6.75 13.40
N PRO A 371 20.76 7.28 14.54
CA PRO A 371 19.92 7.89 15.56
C PRO A 371 19.25 9.19 15.11
N ASP A 372 19.75 9.86 14.06
CA ASP A 372 19.16 11.11 13.55
C ASP A 372 17.91 10.89 12.69
N ILE A 373 17.58 9.63 12.36
CA ILE A 373 16.42 9.26 11.54
C ILE A 373 15.32 8.71 12.46
N ASP A 374 14.30 9.52 12.72
CA ASP A 374 13.18 9.16 13.61
C ASP A 374 12.19 8.20 12.95
N PHE A 375 12.00 8.29 11.63
CA PHE A 375 10.97 7.53 10.93
C PHE A 375 11.55 6.70 9.78
N VAL A 376 11.48 5.38 9.90
CA VAL A 376 11.99 4.44 8.89
C VAL A 376 10.84 3.61 8.31
N THR A 377 10.82 3.45 6.99
CA THR A 377 9.89 2.56 6.30
C THR A 377 10.67 1.52 5.51
N LEU A 378 10.44 0.24 5.79
CA LEU A 378 11.03 -0.88 5.05
C LEU A 378 9.92 -1.59 4.27
N LEU A 379 9.96 -1.49 2.95
CA LEU A 379 9.11 -2.25 2.06
C LEU A 379 9.85 -3.46 1.52
N GLY A 380 9.12 -4.50 1.12
CA GLY A 380 9.69 -5.63 0.40
C GLY A 380 8.85 -6.89 0.55
N GLN A 381 9.11 -7.88 -0.30
CA GLN A 381 8.42 -9.16 -0.26
C GLN A 381 8.68 -9.91 1.06
N ALA A 382 7.88 -10.93 1.36
CA ALA A 382 8.16 -11.80 2.51
C ALA A 382 9.56 -12.44 2.37
N GLY A 383 10.28 -12.68 3.47
CA GLY A 383 11.62 -13.29 3.43
C GLY A 383 12.78 -12.34 3.04
N THR A 384 12.55 -11.04 2.88
CA THR A 384 13.62 -10.04 2.66
C THR A 384 14.36 -9.63 3.95
N GLY A 385 13.91 -10.11 5.11
CA GLY A 385 14.55 -9.86 6.40
C GLY A 385 14.09 -8.60 7.15
N LYS A 386 13.03 -7.91 6.69
CA LYS A 386 12.48 -6.68 7.31
C LYS A 386 12.40 -6.74 8.84
N THR A 387 11.64 -7.72 9.36
CA THR A 387 11.39 -7.87 10.81
C THR A 387 12.67 -8.25 11.55
N LEU A 388 13.50 -9.14 10.99
CA LEU A 388 14.78 -9.54 11.57
C LEU A 388 15.74 -8.34 11.72
N LEU A 389 15.91 -7.54 10.66
CA LEU A 389 16.79 -6.37 10.67
C LEU A 389 16.31 -5.29 11.65
N ALA A 390 15.00 -5.03 11.66
CA ALA A 390 14.40 -4.06 12.59
C ALA A 390 14.56 -4.50 14.05
N LEU A 391 14.42 -5.80 14.33
CA LEU A 391 14.61 -6.36 15.66
C LEU A 391 16.06 -6.31 16.11
N ALA A 392 16.99 -6.73 15.25
CA ALA A 392 18.42 -6.66 15.55
C ALA A 392 18.83 -5.22 15.87
N ALA A 393 18.42 -4.25 15.04
CA ALA A 393 18.69 -2.84 15.26
C ALA A 393 18.02 -2.26 16.52
N GLY A 394 16.80 -2.71 16.83
CA GLY A 394 16.10 -2.33 18.04
C GLY A 394 16.77 -2.86 19.31
N LEU A 395 17.19 -4.14 19.30
CA LEU A 395 17.88 -4.77 20.43
C LEU A 395 19.23 -4.13 20.69
N GLU A 396 20.04 -3.94 19.65
CA GLU A 396 21.30 -3.21 19.71
C GLU A 396 21.13 -1.83 20.36
N GLN A 397 20.13 -1.06 19.91
CA GLN A 397 19.92 0.30 20.41
C GLN A 397 19.27 0.36 21.80
N VAL A 398 18.60 -0.71 22.27
CA VAL A 398 17.94 -0.76 23.59
C VAL A 398 18.81 -1.41 24.66
N LEU A 399 19.52 -2.48 24.32
CA LEU A 399 20.30 -3.30 25.25
C LEU A 399 21.75 -2.82 25.35
N ASP A 400 22.41 -2.65 24.20
CA ASP A 400 23.84 -2.34 24.18
C ASP A 400 24.09 -0.83 24.22
N GLN A 401 23.48 -0.09 23.29
CA GLN A 401 23.69 1.37 23.20
C GLN A 401 22.83 2.16 24.18
N LYS A 402 21.76 1.55 24.71
CA LYS A 402 20.82 2.15 25.68
C LYS A 402 20.27 3.51 25.22
N LEU A 403 20.08 3.70 23.92
CA LEU A 403 19.48 4.89 23.33
C LEU A 403 17.97 4.93 23.57
N TYR A 404 17.32 3.76 23.54
CA TYR A 404 15.90 3.62 23.84
C TYR A 404 15.69 2.72 25.05
N ASN A 405 14.58 2.93 25.75
CA ASN A 405 14.27 2.21 26.98
C ASN A 405 13.67 0.82 26.72
N GLU A 406 12.82 0.72 25.70
CA GLU A 406 12.10 -0.50 25.35
C GLU A 406 11.75 -0.55 23.85
N ILE A 407 11.48 -1.75 23.35
CA ILE A 407 10.94 -2.00 22.01
C ILE A 407 9.43 -2.20 22.15
N ILE A 408 8.63 -1.44 21.42
CA ILE A 408 7.19 -1.65 21.31
C ILE A 408 6.90 -2.24 19.94
N VAL A 409 6.21 -3.37 19.89
CA VAL A 409 5.84 -4.03 18.64
C VAL A 409 4.33 -4.03 18.51
N THR A 410 3.83 -3.55 17.39
CA THR A 410 2.42 -3.60 17.05
C THR A 410 2.24 -4.15 15.64
N ARG A 411 1.18 -4.92 15.43
CA ARG A 411 0.85 -5.54 14.14
C ARG A 411 -0.53 -5.09 13.69
N ALA A 412 -0.67 -4.74 12.43
CA ALA A 412 -1.99 -4.49 11.84
C ALA A 412 -2.72 -5.82 11.64
N THR A 413 -3.66 -6.13 12.54
CA THR A 413 -4.47 -7.34 12.42
C THR A 413 -5.61 -7.12 11.43
N VAL A 414 -5.62 -7.85 10.32
CA VAL A 414 -6.81 -8.01 9.48
C VAL A 414 -7.49 -9.31 9.90
N PRO A 415 -8.77 -9.29 10.31
CA PRO A 415 -9.49 -10.51 10.63
C PRO A 415 -9.63 -11.35 9.36
N VAL A 416 -9.11 -12.58 9.39
CA VAL A 416 -9.26 -13.55 8.30
C VAL A 416 -10.45 -14.45 8.69
N GLY A 417 -11.66 -14.11 8.25
CA GLY A 417 -12.88 -14.91 8.49
C GLY A 417 -14.03 -14.13 9.18
N GLU A 418 -15.06 -14.84 9.65
CA GLU A 418 -16.01 -14.27 10.61
C GLU A 418 -15.19 -13.71 11.77
N ASP A 419 -15.48 -12.46 12.18
CA ASP A 419 -14.86 -11.83 13.34
C ASP A 419 -14.66 -12.91 14.39
N ILE A 420 -13.39 -13.23 14.70
CA ILE A 420 -13.11 -13.98 15.91
C ILE A 420 -13.65 -13.04 16.98
N GLY A 421 -14.91 -13.25 17.38
CA GLY A 421 -15.56 -12.41 18.36
C GLY A 421 -14.62 -12.29 19.54
N PHE A 422 -14.58 -11.09 20.15
CA PHE A 422 -13.70 -10.74 21.27
C PHE A 422 -13.11 -11.98 21.96
N LEU A 423 -11.88 -12.37 21.59
CA LEU A 423 -11.17 -13.43 22.29
C LEU A 423 -11.20 -13.06 23.79
N PRO A 424 -11.85 -13.81 24.68
CA PRO A 424 -11.77 -13.51 26.10
C PRO A 424 -10.31 -13.71 26.52
N GLY A 425 -9.70 -12.71 27.15
CA GLY A 425 -8.28 -12.75 27.50
C GLY A 425 -7.61 -11.39 27.52
N THR A 426 -6.37 -11.39 28.02
CA THR A 426 -5.49 -10.23 28.05
C THR A 426 -5.10 -9.77 26.65
N GLU A 427 -4.60 -8.54 26.52
CA GLU A 427 -4.10 -8.03 25.23
C GLU A 427 -3.01 -8.93 24.64
N GLU A 428 -2.17 -9.52 25.49
CA GLU A 428 -1.07 -10.40 25.10
C GLU A 428 -1.57 -11.76 24.58
N GLU A 429 -2.53 -12.37 25.27
CA GLU A 429 -3.18 -13.62 24.84
C GLU A 429 -3.90 -13.47 23.48
N LYS A 430 -4.41 -12.28 23.17
CA LYS A 430 -5.01 -11.97 21.86
C LYS A 430 -3.99 -11.83 20.75
N MET A 431 -2.78 -11.40 21.09
CA MET A 431 -1.70 -11.18 20.15
C MET A 431 -0.83 -12.43 19.96
N GLN A 432 -0.90 -13.41 20.88
CA GLN A 432 -0.16 -14.68 20.86
C GLN A 432 -0.11 -15.38 19.49
N PRO A 433 -1.22 -15.56 18.73
CA PRO A 433 -1.17 -16.21 17.42
C PRO A 433 -0.24 -15.50 16.42
N TRP A 434 -0.06 -14.19 16.60
CA TRP A 434 0.76 -13.34 15.73
C TRP A 434 2.21 -13.23 16.22
N MET A 435 2.51 -13.70 17.44
CA MET A 435 3.84 -13.66 18.06
C MET A 435 4.75 -14.79 17.61
N GLY A 436 4.22 -15.91 17.08
CA GLY A 436 5.06 -17.05 16.67
C GLY A 436 6.18 -16.66 15.69
N ALA A 437 5.85 -15.92 14.62
CA ALA A 437 6.84 -15.44 13.66
C ALA A 437 7.84 -14.44 14.26
N PHE A 438 7.47 -13.77 15.34
CA PHE A 438 8.34 -12.86 16.07
C PHE A 438 9.32 -13.62 16.96
N ASP A 439 8.83 -14.63 17.69
CA ASP A 439 9.64 -15.53 18.52
C ASP A 439 10.65 -16.31 17.67
N ASP A 440 10.27 -16.76 16.47
CA ASP A 440 11.18 -17.42 15.53
C ASP A 440 12.37 -16.51 15.15
N ASN A 441 12.10 -15.23 14.86
CA ASN A 441 13.17 -14.26 14.57
C ASN A 441 14.06 -14.03 15.79
N LEU A 442 13.48 -14.00 17.00
CA LEU A 442 14.23 -13.84 18.23
C LEU A 442 15.15 -15.04 18.50
N GLU A 443 14.71 -16.26 18.19
CA GLU A 443 15.54 -17.47 18.29
C GLU A 443 16.76 -17.40 17.36
N VAL A 444 16.58 -16.91 16.13
CA VAL A 444 17.68 -16.70 15.17
C VAL A 444 18.74 -15.75 15.73
N LEU A 445 18.31 -14.66 16.38
CA LEU A 445 19.22 -13.69 17.00
C LEU A 445 20.00 -14.29 18.18
N GLN A 446 19.40 -15.26 18.89
CA GLN A 446 19.99 -15.90 20.07
C GLN A 446 20.96 -17.04 19.75
N LYS A 447 20.85 -17.67 18.58
CA LYS A 447 21.72 -18.80 18.15
C LYS A 447 23.20 -18.46 17.97
N SER A 448 23.55 -17.18 18.06
CA SER A 448 24.91 -16.70 17.78
C SER A 448 25.86 -16.74 18.97
N ASP A 449 25.37 -17.03 20.18
CA ASP A 449 26.18 -17.07 21.41
C ASP A 449 26.32 -18.52 21.93
N ASP A 450 27.29 -19.26 21.38
CA ASP A 450 27.71 -20.60 21.85
C ASP A 450 28.61 -20.54 23.10
N SER A 451 29.02 -19.34 23.50
CA SER A 451 29.92 -19.07 24.63
C SER A 451 29.21 -19.08 25.98
N ALA A 452 27.92 -18.75 26.00
CA ALA A 452 27.10 -18.71 27.20
C ALA A 452 26.40 -20.06 27.40
N GLY A 453 26.72 -20.77 28.48
CA GLY A 453 26.00 -22.00 28.85
C GLY A 453 24.48 -21.79 28.99
N GLU A 454 23.71 -22.87 29.17
CA GLU A 454 22.23 -22.83 29.20
C GLU A 454 21.66 -21.74 30.12
N TRP A 455 22.30 -21.48 31.26
CA TRP A 455 21.89 -20.44 32.20
C TRP A 455 22.07 -19.01 31.66
N GLY A 456 23.16 -18.72 30.93
CA GLY A 456 23.39 -17.41 30.32
C GLY A 456 22.43 -17.12 29.16
N ARG A 457 22.03 -18.16 28.42
CA ARG A 457 20.99 -18.07 27.39
C ARG A 457 19.62 -17.76 27.99
N ALA A 458 19.24 -18.45 29.06
CA ALA A 458 17.98 -18.21 29.76
C ALA A 458 17.90 -16.77 30.35
N ALA A 459 18.98 -16.30 30.98
CA ALA A 459 19.04 -14.93 31.51
C ALA A 459 18.95 -13.87 30.41
N THR A 460 19.63 -14.09 29.27
CA THR A 460 19.57 -13.20 28.10
C THR A 460 18.17 -13.19 27.48
N GLN A 461 17.52 -14.35 27.39
CA GLN A 461 16.15 -14.48 26.87
C GLN A 461 15.14 -13.74 27.76
N GLU A 462 15.25 -13.87 29.09
CA GLU A 462 14.40 -13.15 30.03
C GLU A 462 14.61 -11.64 29.94
N LEU A 463 15.86 -11.20 29.82
CA LEU A 463 16.19 -9.79 29.66
C LEU A 463 15.63 -9.21 28.37
N ILE A 464 15.71 -9.93 27.24
CA ILE A 464 15.12 -9.50 25.98
C ILE A 464 13.59 -9.41 26.10
N ARG A 465 12.94 -10.46 26.62
CA ARG A 465 11.48 -10.47 26.83
C ARG A 465 11.01 -9.34 27.75
N SER A 466 11.81 -8.96 28.75
CA SER A 466 11.48 -7.83 29.62
C SER A 466 11.43 -6.48 28.89
N ARG A 467 12.24 -6.32 27.83
CA ARG A 467 12.40 -5.07 27.06
C ARG A 467 11.53 -4.98 25.81
N ILE A 468 10.96 -6.09 25.35
CA ILE A 468 10.02 -6.10 24.23
C ILE A 468 8.59 -6.09 24.78
N LYS A 469 7.76 -5.18 24.29
CA LYS A 469 6.34 -5.07 24.63
C LYS A 469 5.49 -5.17 23.37
N VAL A 470 4.75 -6.26 23.24
CA VAL A 470 3.76 -6.41 22.18
C VAL A 470 2.48 -5.69 22.59
N LYS A 471 2.00 -4.78 21.74
CA LYS A 471 0.82 -3.94 22.00
C LYS A 471 -0.10 -3.90 20.80
N SER A 472 -1.40 -3.86 21.07
CA SER A 472 -2.42 -3.66 20.04
C SER A 472 -2.44 -2.21 19.57
N MET A 473 -2.94 -2.02 18.35
CA MET A 473 -3.16 -0.71 17.75
C MET A 473 -4.04 0.22 18.59
N ASN A 474 -5.01 -0.34 19.32
CA ASN A 474 -5.92 0.43 20.16
C ASN A 474 -5.21 0.98 21.40
N PHE A 475 -4.26 0.24 21.96
CA PHE A 475 -3.46 0.68 23.10
C PHE A 475 -2.59 1.90 22.78
N MET A 476 -2.16 2.03 21.52
CA MET A 476 -1.33 3.14 21.06
C MET A 476 -2.10 4.48 21.05
N ARG A 477 -3.43 4.45 21.02
CA ARG A 477 -4.26 5.67 20.97
C ARG A 477 -4.24 6.40 22.32
N GLY A 478 -4.14 7.73 22.27
CA GLY A 478 -4.18 8.58 23.46
C GLY A 478 -2.89 8.62 24.29
N ARG A 479 -1.83 7.92 23.88
CA ARG A 479 -0.53 7.90 24.57
C ARG A 479 0.51 8.77 23.85
N THR A 480 1.64 8.99 24.50
CA THR A 480 2.84 9.56 23.87
C THR A 480 4.01 8.67 24.25
N PHE A 481 4.79 8.25 23.26
CA PHE A 481 5.97 7.42 23.45
C PHE A 481 7.20 8.31 23.56
N VAL A 482 8.06 8.07 24.54
CA VAL A 482 9.28 8.86 24.77
C VAL A 482 10.43 7.90 25.00
N ASN A 483 11.53 8.09 24.27
CA ASN A 483 12.70 7.19 24.32
C ASN A 483 12.32 5.73 24.02
N LYS A 484 11.53 5.50 22.97
CA LYS A 484 11.01 4.18 22.56
C LYS A 484 11.46 3.81 21.15
N PHE A 485 11.69 2.52 20.91
CA PHE A 485 11.85 1.99 19.57
C PHE A 485 10.56 1.27 19.18
N VAL A 486 9.79 1.81 18.25
CA VAL A 486 8.46 1.29 17.90
C VAL A 486 8.52 0.61 16.53
N ILE A 487 8.11 -0.66 16.48
CA ILE A 487 7.98 -1.44 15.24
C ILE A 487 6.50 -1.60 14.93
N ILE A 488 6.09 -1.18 13.74
CA ILE A 488 4.74 -1.37 13.20
C ILE A 488 4.86 -2.39 12.06
N ASP A 489 4.47 -3.63 12.31
CA ASP A 489 4.53 -4.72 11.34
C ASP A 489 3.21 -4.89 10.59
N GLU A 490 3.28 -5.45 9.38
CA GLU A 490 2.18 -5.51 8.40
C GLU A 490 1.51 -4.16 8.12
N ALA A 491 2.32 -3.09 8.09
CA ALA A 491 1.83 -1.72 7.96
C ALA A 491 1.03 -1.46 6.67
N GLN A 492 1.14 -2.32 5.64
CA GLN A 492 0.36 -2.21 4.41
C GLN A 492 -1.15 -2.31 4.66
N ASN A 493 -1.55 -2.99 5.74
CA ASN A 493 -2.95 -3.19 6.12
C ASN A 493 -3.54 -2.00 6.91
N LEU A 494 -2.76 -0.95 7.16
CA LEU A 494 -3.23 0.26 7.83
C LEU A 494 -3.77 1.26 6.83
N THR A 495 -4.87 1.92 7.17
CA THR A 495 -5.36 3.11 6.45
C THR A 495 -4.45 4.33 6.73
N PRO A 496 -4.44 5.36 5.86
CA PRO A 496 -3.71 6.61 6.12
C PRO A 496 -4.08 7.28 7.46
N LYS A 497 -5.36 7.18 7.86
CA LYS A 497 -5.84 7.71 9.15
C LYS A 497 -5.27 6.95 10.34
N GLN A 498 -5.21 5.62 10.27
CA GLN A 498 -4.61 4.80 11.33
C GLN A 498 -3.10 5.05 11.42
N MET A 499 -2.41 5.09 10.28
CA MET A 499 -0.98 5.38 10.22
C MET A 499 -0.67 6.75 10.84
N LYS A 500 -1.40 7.80 10.46
CA LYS A 500 -1.29 9.12 11.09
C LYS A 500 -1.51 9.06 12.60
N THR A 501 -2.51 8.30 13.05
CA THR A 501 -2.82 8.15 14.49
C THR A 501 -1.69 7.51 15.27
N LEU A 502 -0.93 6.58 14.68
CA LEU A 502 0.24 5.97 15.30
C LEU A 502 1.45 6.90 15.29
N VAL A 503 1.81 7.43 14.11
CA VAL A 503 3.06 8.18 13.94
C VAL A 503 3.07 9.44 14.80
N THR A 504 1.92 10.11 14.93
CA THR A 504 1.75 11.30 15.80
C THR A 504 1.87 11.01 17.31
N ARG A 505 2.11 9.75 17.71
CA ARG A 505 2.35 9.35 19.11
C ARG A 505 3.82 9.34 19.47
N ALA A 506 4.73 9.46 18.50
CA ALA A 506 6.14 9.64 18.76
C ALA A 506 6.37 10.99 19.46
N GLY A 507 6.80 10.92 20.72
CA GLY A 507 7.42 12.03 21.44
C GLY A 507 8.95 11.99 21.31
N PRO A 508 9.67 12.87 22.02
CA PRO A 508 11.11 13.01 21.90
C PRO A 508 11.87 11.69 22.09
N GLY A 509 12.94 11.52 21.31
CA GLY A 509 13.79 10.33 21.36
C GLY A 509 13.08 9.04 20.94
N THR A 510 11.97 9.11 20.20
CA THR A 510 11.27 7.92 19.71
C THR A 510 11.57 7.67 18.25
N LYS A 511 12.00 6.45 17.94
CA LYS A 511 12.14 5.97 16.56
C LYS A 511 10.95 5.07 16.22
N ILE A 512 10.33 5.30 15.06
CA ILE A 512 9.27 4.45 14.51
C ILE A 512 9.78 3.78 13.24
N VAL A 513 9.60 2.47 13.17
CA VAL A 513 9.93 1.63 12.02
C VAL A 513 8.66 0.95 11.51
N CYS A 514 8.22 1.31 10.31
CA CYS A 514 7.10 0.66 9.63
C CYS A 514 7.62 -0.40 8.68
N LEU A 515 7.13 -1.63 8.80
CA LEU A 515 7.47 -2.77 7.97
C LEU A 515 6.23 -3.20 7.19
N GLY A 516 6.39 -3.55 5.91
CA GLY A 516 5.27 -4.11 5.17
C GLY A 516 5.60 -4.61 3.78
N ASN A 517 4.58 -5.18 3.14
CA ASN A 517 4.62 -5.66 1.76
C ASN A 517 3.38 -5.17 1.01
N ILE A 518 3.52 -4.15 0.16
CA ILE A 518 2.39 -3.57 -0.58
C ILE A 518 1.72 -4.59 -1.52
N ALA A 519 2.46 -5.61 -2.00
CA ALA A 519 1.89 -6.67 -2.82
C ALA A 519 1.02 -7.67 -2.03
N GLN A 520 1.01 -7.59 -0.70
CA GLN A 520 0.29 -8.50 0.19
C GLN A 520 -0.62 -7.71 1.15
N ILE A 521 -1.60 -7.02 0.56
CA ILE A 521 -2.67 -6.36 1.32
C ILE A 521 -3.75 -7.40 1.59
N ASP A 522 -3.99 -7.69 2.87
CA ASP A 522 -4.93 -8.74 3.29
C ASP A 522 -6.38 -8.25 3.35
N THR A 523 -6.58 -6.92 3.39
CA THR A 523 -7.92 -6.31 3.52
C THR A 523 -8.49 -5.90 2.17
N PRO A 524 -9.75 -6.26 1.85
CA PRO A 524 -10.39 -5.92 0.58
C PRO A 524 -10.72 -4.42 0.45
N TYR A 525 -10.58 -3.64 1.53
CA TYR A 525 -10.89 -2.22 1.57
C TYR A 525 -9.69 -1.32 1.24
N LEU A 526 -8.50 -1.91 1.11
CA LEU A 526 -7.28 -1.20 0.76
C LEU A 526 -6.70 -1.74 -0.54
N THR A 527 -5.99 -0.86 -1.21
CA THR A 527 -5.24 -1.11 -2.44
C THR A 527 -3.84 -0.53 -2.27
N GLU A 528 -2.94 -0.87 -3.18
CA GLU A 528 -1.55 -0.40 -3.13
C GLU A 528 -1.45 1.12 -3.03
N GLY A 529 -2.28 1.86 -3.78
CA GLY A 529 -2.34 3.32 -3.73
C GLY A 529 -3.12 3.93 -2.55
N SER A 530 -4.00 3.15 -1.90
CA SER A 530 -4.79 3.64 -0.76
C SER A 530 -4.26 3.19 0.61
N SER A 531 -3.22 2.34 0.63
CA SER A 531 -2.54 1.92 1.84
C SER A 531 -1.92 3.11 2.58
N GLY A 532 -2.06 3.10 3.90
CA GLY A 532 -1.42 4.05 4.79
C GLY A 532 0.10 4.00 4.74
N LEU A 533 0.68 2.84 4.36
CA LEU A 533 2.11 2.68 4.18
C LEU A 533 2.62 3.44 2.95
N THR A 534 1.97 3.25 1.80
CA THR A 534 2.23 4.04 0.58
C THR A 534 2.08 5.53 0.82
N PHE A 535 1.01 5.91 1.54
CA PHE A 535 0.77 7.31 1.91
C PHE A 535 1.91 7.93 2.72
N VAL A 536 2.46 7.25 3.73
CA VAL A 536 3.56 7.82 4.51
C VAL A 536 4.88 7.83 3.75
N VAL A 537 5.16 6.83 2.91
CA VAL A 537 6.37 6.85 2.07
C VAL A 537 6.37 8.10 1.19
N ASP A 538 5.25 8.40 0.51
CA ASP A 538 5.13 9.57 -0.34
C ASP A 538 5.26 10.91 0.44
N ARG A 539 4.69 10.98 1.64
CA ARG A 539 4.68 12.22 2.44
C ARG A 539 5.95 12.49 3.21
N PHE A 540 6.71 11.45 3.55
CA PHE A 540 7.95 11.57 4.31
C PHE A 540 9.19 11.62 3.41
N LYS A 541 9.12 11.21 2.13
CA LYS A 541 10.27 11.27 1.22
C LYS A 541 10.90 12.68 1.19
N GLY A 542 12.21 12.74 1.36
CA GLY A 542 12.98 13.99 1.40
C GLY A 542 12.96 14.73 2.74
N TRP A 543 12.22 14.27 3.76
CA TRP A 543 12.37 14.81 5.12
C TRP A 543 13.63 14.27 5.78
N SER A 544 14.45 15.16 6.36
CA SER A 544 15.79 14.88 6.89
C SER A 544 15.82 13.85 8.01
N HIS A 545 14.72 13.64 8.72
CA HIS A 545 14.61 12.68 9.82
C HIS A 545 13.80 11.44 9.43
N SER A 546 13.65 11.17 8.12
CA SER A 546 13.05 9.93 7.65
C SER A 546 13.85 9.24 6.56
N GLY A 547 13.70 7.93 6.51
CA GLY A 547 14.31 7.08 5.50
C GLY A 547 13.32 6.04 4.99
N HIS A 548 13.47 5.70 3.72
CA HIS A 548 12.71 4.64 3.09
C HIS A 548 13.66 3.74 2.33
N ILE A 549 13.37 2.43 2.31
CA ILE A 549 14.04 1.47 1.44
C ILE A 549 13.06 0.37 1.04
N THR A 550 13.06 0.04 -0.24
CA THR A 550 12.41 -1.16 -0.77
C THR A 550 13.45 -2.27 -0.94
N LEU A 551 13.23 -3.38 -0.25
CA LEU A 551 13.98 -4.63 -0.37
C LEU A 551 13.33 -5.45 -1.48
N ALA A 552 13.88 -5.37 -2.69
CA ALA A 552 13.35 -6.05 -3.87
C ALA A 552 13.72 -7.54 -3.87
N ARG A 553 14.89 -7.91 -3.34
CA ARG A 553 15.38 -9.29 -3.41
C ARG A 553 15.28 -10.01 -2.06
N GLY A 554 14.54 -11.12 -2.06
CA GLY A 554 14.49 -12.05 -0.93
C GLY A 554 15.79 -12.82 -0.77
N GLU A 555 16.14 -13.16 0.48
CA GLU A 555 17.23 -14.11 0.80
C GLU A 555 16.60 -15.46 1.17
N ARG A 556 15.74 -15.98 0.28
CA ARG A 556 14.96 -17.19 0.55
C ARG A 556 15.72 -18.44 0.14
N SER A 557 15.16 -19.59 0.50
CA SER A 557 15.60 -20.86 -0.04
C SER A 557 15.25 -20.93 -1.54
N ARG A 558 16.01 -21.72 -2.29
CA ARG A 558 15.77 -21.99 -3.73
C ARG A 558 14.31 -22.36 -4.04
N LEU A 559 13.61 -23.02 -3.11
CA LEU A 559 12.20 -23.40 -3.24
C LEU A 559 11.27 -22.18 -3.19
N ALA A 560 11.48 -21.30 -2.20
CA ALA A 560 10.58 -20.18 -1.96
C ALA A 560 10.84 -18.99 -2.90
N ASP A 561 12.01 -18.92 -3.53
CA ASP A 561 12.26 -18.06 -4.71
C ASP A 561 11.50 -18.60 -5.92
N HIS A 562 11.68 -19.88 -6.27
CA HIS A 562 10.98 -20.47 -7.41
C HIS A 562 9.46 -20.39 -7.27
N ALA A 563 8.92 -20.63 -6.07
CA ALA A 563 7.49 -20.51 -5.79
C ALA A 563 6.95 -19.08 -5.97
N ALA A 564 7.73 -18.04 -5.65
CA ALA A 564 7.31 -16.65 -5.82
C ALA A 564 7.28 -16.22 -7.29
N ASP A 565 8.08 -16.86 -8.14
CA ASP A 565 8.11 -16.57 -9.58
C ASP A 565 6.98 -17.27 -10.35
N VAL A 566 6.47 -18.40 -9.85
CA VAL A 566 5.52 -19.28 -10.58
C VAL A 566 4.10 -19.32 -10.04
N LEU A 567 3.85 -18.85 -8.82
CA LEU A 567 2.53 -18.75 -8.17
C LEU A 567 2.10 -17.29 -8.07
#